data_AF-A0A7K9U4A9-F1
#
_entry.id   AF-A0A7K9U4A9-F1
#
_cell.length_a   1.000
_cell.length_b   1.000
_cell.length_c   1.000
_cell.angle_alpha   90.00
_cell.angle_beta   90.00
_cell.angle_gamma   90.00
#
_symmetry.space_group_name_H-M   'P 1'
#
loop_
_entity.id
_entity.type
_entity.pdbx_description
1 polymer ?
#
loop_
_entity_poly.entity_id
_entity_poly.type
_entity_poly.pdbx_seq_one_letter_code
_entity_poly.pdbx_strand_id
1 'polypeptide(L)'
;DPYRVLEVAYNPDVLQRAEETPRKKEHLIHLTLKFVEERCNLILSSLYTIESFKLKGSLEMMQRRLQGRQMPAPHLSQDTKKELTLAQLLHTLEAEDGGDAPVLLEEGRGVQPKGQLIEEVASTGLPEKLRTPLYEMSTVKDANKKPLNIELKIHLPEVSSVSECDLRISKDDIMMEVPEKYRLQLDLPELVDEETATAAFNTRKRVLTITAPVATP
;
A
#
# COMPACT_ATOMS: atom_id res chain seq x y z
N ASP A 1 20.52 -19.71 -13.09
CA ASP A 1 20.17 -18.49 -12.32
C ASP A 1 18.76 -18.55 -11.79
N PRO A 2 18.49 -18.06 -10.56
CA PRO A 2 17.14 -17.90 -10.05
C PRO A 2 16.45 -16.74 -10.79
N TYR A 3 15.36 -17.01 -11.49
CA TYR A 3 14.50 -15.97 -12.06
C TYR A 3 13.38 -15.62 -11.07
N ARG A 4 12.94 -14.36 -11.10
CA ARG A 4 11.78 -13.88 -10.34
C ARG A 4 10.66 -13.53 -11.32
N VAL A 5 9.43 -13.84 -10.95
CA VAL A 5 8.24 -13.53 -11.74
C VAL A 5 7.60 -12.27 -11.18
N LEU A 6 7.24 -11.34 -12.06
CA LEU A 6 6.50 -10.14 -11.73
C LEU A 6 5.02 -10.36 -12.08
N GLU A 7 4.15 -10.29 -11.08
CA GLU A 7 2.70 -10.35 -11.29
C GLU A 7 2.14 -8.92 -11.45
N VAL A 8 1.37 -8.70 -12.51
CA VAL A 8 0.77 -7.40 -12.83
C VAL A 8 -0.73 -7.58 -13.03
N ALA A 9 -1.52 -6.82 -12.26
CA ALA A 9 -2.96 -6.76 -12.41
C ALA A 9 -3.38 -5.42 -13.04
N TYR A 10 -4.28 -5.46 -14.02
CA TYR A 10 -4.83 -4.27 -14.66
C TYR A 10 -6.28 -4.06 -14.22
N ASN A 11 -6.68 -2.80 -14.14
CA ASN A 11 -8.10 -2.47 -13.99
C ASN A 11 -8.87 -2.98 -15.23
N PRO A 12 -9.99 -3.70 -15.07
CA PRO A 12 -10.79 -4.22 -16.17
C PRO A 12 -11.23 -3.14 -17.17
N ASP A 13 -11.54 -1.92 -16.71
CA ASP A 13 -11.96 -0.81 -17.58
C ASP A 13 -10.83 -0.37 -18.53
N VAL A 14 -9.58 -0.46 -18.07
CA VAL A 14 -8.39 -0.14 -18.87
C VAL A 14 -8.16 -1.23 -19.91
N LEU A 15 -8.33 -2.50 -19.51
CA LEU A 15 -8.22 -3.63 -20.42
C LEU A 15 -9.30 -3.59 -21.50
N GLN A 16 -10.55 -3.26 -21.16
CA GLN A 16 -11.65 -3.19 -22.12
C GLN A 16 -11.40 -2.13 -23.20
N ARG A 17 -10.87 -0.95 -22.82
CA ARG A 17 -10.47 0.09 -23.78
C ARG A 17 -9.29 -0.32 -24.66
N ALA A 18 -8.39 -1.16 -24.13
CA ALA A 18 -7.24 -1.67 -24.87
C ALA A 18 -7.60 -2.88 -25.77
N GLU A 19 -8.70 -3.58 -25.48
CA GLU A 19 -9.16 -4.77 -26.20
C GLU A 19 -9.73 -4.43 -27.59
N GLU A 20 -10.11 -3.17 -27.82
CA GLU A 20 -10.52 -2.65 -29.14
C GLU A 20 -9.47 -2.89 -30.24
N THR A 21 -8.18 -3.05 -29.88
CA THR A 21 -7.12 -3.31 -30.86
C THR A 21 -5.99 -4.11 -30.22
N PRO A 22 -5.57 -5.25 -30.79
CA PRO A 22 -4.49 -6.07 -30.22
C PRO A 22 -3.18 -5.28 -30.03
N ARG A 23 -2.90 -4.32 -30.92
CA ARG A 23 -1.75 -3.40 -30.81
C ARG A 23 -1.80 -2.50 -29.58
N LYS A 24 -2.99 -2.03 -29.17
CA LYS A 24 -3.15 -1.18 -27.98
C LYS A 24 -2.86 -1.98 -26.71
N LYS A 25 -3.33 -3.23 -26.64
CA LYS A 25 -3.06 -4.16 -25.54
C LYS A 25 -1.57 -4.49 -25.42
N GLU A 26 -0.92 -4.80 -26.53
CA GLU A 26 0.52 -5.06 -26.54
C GLU A 26 1.31 -3.81 -26.13
N HIS A 27 0.91 -2.63 -26.60
CA HIS A 27 1.53 -1.36 -26.21
C HIS A 27 1.37 -1.07 -24.71
N LEU A 28 0.19 -1.33 -24.14
CA LEU A 28 -0.08 -1.18 -22.70
C LEU A 28 0.83 -2.09 -21.85
N ILE A 29 1.04 -3.33 -22.29
CA ILE A 29 1.92 -4.26 -21.60
C ILE A 29 3.38 -3.77 -21.66
N HIS A 30 3.84 -3.34 -22.84
CA HIS A 30 5.19 -2.78 -22.99
C HIS A 30 5.42 -1.51 -22.16
N LEU A 31 4.43 -0.61 -22.12
CA LEU A 31 4.46 0.57 -21.26
C LEU A 31 4.60 0.19 -19.79
N THR A 32 3.89 -0.84 -19.37
CA THR A 32 3.94 -1.33 -17.99
C THR A 32 5.29 -1.94 -17.66
N LEU A 33 5.87 -2.73 -18.56
CA LEU A 33 7.23 -3.27 -18.38
C LEU A 33 8.25 -2.13 -18.24
N LYS A 34 8.26 -1.16 -19.17
CA LYS A 34 9.16 0.00 -19.10
C LYS A 34 9.01 0.80 -17.81
N PHE A 35 7.76 1.06 -17.41
CA PHE A 35 7.47 1.78 -16.17
C PHE A 35 8.05 1.06 -14.95
N VAL A 36 7.94 -0.28 -14.90
CA VAL A 36 8.49 -1.06 -13.79
C VAL A 36 10.02 -1.06 -13.83
N GLU A 37 10.64 -1.17 -15.00
CA GLU A 37 12.11 -1.06 -15.12
C GLU A 37 12.62 0.28 -14.56
N GLU A 38 11.99 1.39 -14.95
CA GLU A 38 12.37 2.74 -14.53
C GLU A 38 12.12 3.00 -13.03
N ARG A 39 10.98 2.54 -12.51
CA ARG A 39 10.59 2.82 -11.10
C ARG A 39 11.27 1.89 -10.11
N CYS A 40 11.49 0.64 -10.49
CA CYS A 40 12.03 -0.38 -9.58
C CYS A 40 13.51 -0.70 -9.86
N ASN A 41 14.12 -0.06 -10.87
CA ASN A 41 15.49 -0.30 -11.32
C ASN A 41 15.77 -1.80 -11.57
N LEU A 42 14.81 -2.47 -12.22
CA LEU A 42 14.86 -3.89 -12.57
C LEU A 42 15.14 -4.06 -14.06
N ILE A 43 15.82 -5.15 -14.43
CA ILE A 43 15.95 -5.58 -15.83
C ILE A 43 14.87 -6.63 -16.07
N LEU A 44 13.88 -6.31 -16.92
CA LEU A 44 12.78 -7.23 -17.22
C LEU A 44 12.99 -7.88 -18.59
N SER A 45 12.53 -9.12 -18.71
CA SER A 45 12.41 -9.76 -20.02
C SER A 45 11.20 -9.20 -20.75
N SER A 46 11.27 -9.09 -22.08
CA SER A 46 10.13 -8.73 -22.93
C SER A 46 9.09 -9.86 -23.04
N LEU A 47 9.39 -11.04 -22.50
CA LEU A 47 8.49 -12.18 -22.48
C LEU A 47 7.47 -12.02 -21.35
N TYR A 48 6.19 -12.11 -21.71
CA TYR A 48 5.09 -12.13 -20.76
C TYR A 48 4.12 -13.28 -21.06
N THR A 49 3.39 -13.72 -20.05
CA THR A 49 2.30 -14.68 -20.20
C THR A 49 1.07 -14.10 -19.53
N ILE A 50 -0.08 -14.14 -20.21
CA ILE A 50 -1.36 -13.75 -19.63
C ILE A 50 -1.96 -15.01 -19.02
N GLU A 51 -1.94 -15.10 -17.69
CA GLU A 51 -2.60 -16.21 -17.01
C GLU A 51 -4.13 -16.03 -17.02
N SER A 52 -4.84 -17.09 -17.41
CA SER A 52 -6.28 -17.15 -17.27
C SER A 52 -6.64 -17.47 -15.82
N PHE A 53 -7.10 -16.47 -15.07
CA PHE A 53 -7.55 -16.72 -13.71
C PHE A 53 -8.98 -17.26 -13.70
N LYS A 54 -9.18 -18.45 -13.11
CA LYS A 54 -10.52 -18.93 -12.75
C LYS A 54 -10.78 -18.55 -11.31
N LEU A 55 -11.76 -17.67 -11.09
CA LEU A 55 -12.17 -17.33 -9.73
C LEU A 55 -12.61 -18.59 -9.01
N LYS A 56 -11.90 -18.93 -7.92
CA LYS A 56 -12.26 -20.05 -7.06
C LYS A 56 -13.37 -19.58 -6.11
N GLY A 57 -14.58 -20.12 -6.32
CA GLY A 57 -15.77 -19.73 -5.57
C GLY A 57 -16.61 -18.67 -6.29
N SER A 58 -17.64 -18.16 -5.61
CA SER A 58 -18.56 -17.17 -6.20
C SER A 58 -18.01 -15.74 -6.04
N LEU A 59 -18.09 -14.96 -7.13
CA LEU A 59 -17.77 -13.52 -7.14
C LEU A 59 -18.57 -12.75 -6.09
N GLU A 60 -19.84 -13.12 -5.91
CA GLU A 60 -20.73 -12.51 -4.94
C GLU A 60 -20.28 -12.79 -3.49
N MET A 61 -19.76 -14.00 -3.22
CA MET A 61 -19.20 -14.34 -1.90
C MET A 61 -17.91 -13.57 -1.63
N MET A 62 -17.04 -13.42 -2.64
CA MET A 62 -15.83 -12.61 -2.52
C MET A 62 -16.17 -11.14 -2.22
N GLN A 63 -17.10 -10.55 -2.96
CA GLN A 63 -17.54 -9.16 -2.75
C GLN A 63 -18.13 -8.95 -1.36
N ARG A 64 -18.98 -9.87 -0.87
CA ARG A 64 -19.55 -9.79 0.48
C ARG A 64 -18.48 -9.80 1.58
N ARG A 65 -17.42 -10.61 1.41
CA ARG A 65 -16.29 -10.65 2.35
C ARG A 65 -15.48 -9.36 2.34
N LEU A 66 -15.20 -8.82 1.14
CA LEU A 66 -14.45 -7.57 1.00
C LEU A 66 -15.19 -6.36 1.56
N GLN A 67 -16.53 -6.36 1.49
CA GLN A 67 -17.38 -5.31 2.07
C GLN A 67 -17.48 -5.38 3.59
N GLY A 68 -16.79 -6.31 4.26
CA GLY A 68 -16.80 -6.43 5.72
C GLY A 68 -18.16 -6.83 6.30
N ARG A 69 -19.11 -7.28 5.48
CA ARG A 69 -20.39 -7.79 5.98
C ARG A 69 -20.15 -9.16 6.61
N GLN A 70 -20.48 -9.27 7.89
CA GLN A 70 -20.49 -10.55 8.59
C GLN A 70 -21.46 -11.50 7.85
N MET A 71 -20.95 -12.66 7.44
CA MET A 71 -21.78 -13.72 6.90
C MET A 71 -22.67 -14.24 8.04
N PRO A 72 -23.98 -14.47 7.81
CA PRO A 72 -24.70 -15.44 8.63
C PRO A 72 -23.90 -16.75 8.58
N ALA A 73 -23.71 -17.40 9.72
CA ALA A 73 -23.08 -18.72 9.76
C ALA A 73 -23.75 -19.61 8.71
N PRO A 74 -22.98 -20.43 7.95
CA PRO A 74 -23.58 -21.41 7.07
C PRO A 74 -24.44 -22.30 7.96
N HIS A 75 -25.75 -22.16 7.80
CA HIS A 75 -26.69 -23.20 8.15
C HIS A 75 -26.22 -24.39 7.35
N LEU A 76 -25.75 -25.43 8.05
CA LEU A 76 -25.61 -26.75 7.48
C LEU A 76 -26.99 -27.15 6.95
N SER A 77 -27.27 -26.87 5.68
CA SER A 77 -28.13 -27.74 4.91
C SER A 77 -27.35 -29.03 4.74
N GLN A 78 -27.53 -29.91 5.72
CA GLN A 78 -27.23 -31.32 5.59
C GLN A 78 -27.96 -31.81 4.33
N ASP A 79 -27.22 -32.04 3.25
CA ASP A 79 -27.51 -33.23 2.47
C ASP A 79 -26.52 -34.28 2.97
N THR A 80 -26.75 -34.73 4.21
CA THR A 80 -26.23 -36.02 4.61
C THR A 80 -27.05 -37.05 3.85
N LYS A 81 -26.44 -37.67 2.83
CA LYS A 81 -26.67 -39.11 2.67
C LYS A 81 -26.21 -39.78 3.97
N LYS A 82 -27.16 -39.85 4.92
CA LYS A 82 -27.19 -40.29 6.33
C LYS A 82 -27.66 -39.19 7.30
N GLU A 83 -28.90 -38.72 7.12
CA GLU A 83 -29.62 -37.88 8.09
C GLU A 83 -29.98 -38.68 9.34
N LEU A 84 -29.58 -38.18 10.51
CA LEU A 84 -30.12 -38.60 11.80
C LEU A 84 -31.41 -37.81 12.06
N THR A 85 -32.43 -38.48 12.60
CA THR A 85 -33.76 -37.88 12.80
C THR A 85 -33.79 -37.00 14.03
N LEU A 86 -34.53 -35.89 13.97
CA LEU A 86 -34.66 -34.89 15.05
C LEU A 86 -35.02 -35.47 16.42
N ALA A 87 -35.79 -36.56 16.45
CA ALA A 87 -36.09 -37.28 17.69
C ALA A 87 -34.82 -37.79 18.41
N GLN A 88 -33.78 -38.19 17.67
CA GLN A 88 -32.52 -38.70 18.22
C GLN A 88 -31.65 -37.59 18.85
N LEU A 89 -31.73 -36.36 18.33
CA LEU A 89 -30.99 -35.22 18.87
C LEU A 89 -31.65 -34.68 20.15
N LEU A 90 -32.97 -34.68 20.22
CA LEU A 90 -33.72 -34.19 21.38
C LEU A 90 -33.59 -35.11 22.61
N HIS A 91 -33.61 -36.43 22.42
CA HIS A 91 -33.43 -37.39 23.54
C HIS A 91 -32.02 -37.37 24.18
N THR A 92 -31.01 -36.80 23.51
CA THR A 92 -29.65 -36.68 24.07
C THR A 92 -29.49 -35.43 24.95
N LEU A 93 -30.42 -34.48 24.84
CA LEU A 93 -30.44 -33.22 25.61
C LEU A 93 -31.38 -33.28 26.82
N GLU A 94 -32.33 -34.21 26.86
CA GLU A 94 -33.37 -34.30 27.90
C GLU A 94 -33.06 -35.29 29.04
N ALA A 95 -31.89 -35.94 29.07
CA ALA A 95 -31.57 -36.94 30.09
C ALA A 95 -30.76 -36.44 31.29
N GLU A 96 -30.43 -35.15 31.39
CA GLU A 96 -29.94 -34.56 32.65
C GLU A 96 -30.61 -33.19 32.84
N ASP A 97 -31.33 -33.12 33.94
CA ASP A 97 -32.24 -32.11 34.43
C ASP A 97 -31.56 -30.76 34.77
N GLY A 98 -32.23 -29.68 34.40
CA GLY A 98 -32.32 -28.42 35.15
C GLY A 98 -31.04 -27.71 35.59
N GLY A 99 -30.72 -26.59 34.94
CA GLY A 99 -29.90 -25.57 35.60
C GLY A 99 -29.25 -24.55 34.68
N ASP A 100 -29.59 -23.30 34.92
CA ASP A 100 -28.98 -22.06 34.45
C ASP A 100 -27.44 -22.04 34.52
N ALA A 101 -26.83 -21.29 33.59
CA ALA A 101 -25.48 -20.72 33.67
C ALA A 101 -24.26 -21.67 33.46
N PRO A 102 -23.02 -21.12 33.40
CA PRO A 102 -22.14 -21.22 32.24
C PRO A 102 -21.02 -22.25 32.44
N VAL A 103 -20.63 -22.97 31.39
CA VAL A 103 -19.49 -23.88 31.49
C VAL A 103 -18.18 -23.09 31.41
N LEU A 104 -17.67 -22.78 32.60
CA LEU A 104 -16.28 -22.49 32.93
C LEU A 104 -15.33 -23.48 32.23
N LEU A 105 -14.36 -22.95 31.49
CA LEU A 105 -13.21 -23.72 31.03
C LEU A 105 -12.16 -23.70 32.15
N GLU A 106 -12.04 -24.78 32.92
CA GLU A 106 -10.90 -24.99 33.82
C GLU A 106 -9.66 -25.46 33.05
N GLU A 107 -8.54 -24.81 33.33
CA GLU A 107 -7.19 -25.19 32.87
C GLU A 107 -6.67 -26.42 33.60
N GLY A 108 -6.09 -27.39 32.87
CA GLY A 108 -5.48 -28.57 33.50
C GLY A 108 -4.55 -29.43 32.65
N ARG A 109 -3.28 -29.01 32.54
CA ARG A 109 -2.02 -29.80 32.44
C ARG A 109 -1.84 -30.87 31.33
N GLY A 110 -1.00 -30.49 30.34
CA GLY A 110 0.34 -31.09 30.13
C GLY A 110 0.50 -32.33 29.23
N VAL A 111 1.15 -32.17 28.07
CA VAL A 111 2.47 -32.75 27.67
C VAL A 111 2.67 -32.53 26.16
N GLN A 112 3.85 -31.98 25.81
CA GLN A 112 4.30 -31.56 24.49
C GLN A 112 4.51 -32.73 23.50
N PRO A 113 4.44 -32.46 22.18
CA PRO A 113 5.62 -32.69 21.35
C PRO A 113 6.03 -31.43 20.58
N LYS A 114 7.32 -31.10 20.67
CA LYS A 114 8.00 -30.03 19.93
C LYS A 114 8.15 -30.43 18.45
N GLY A 115 7.17 -30.08 17.64
CA GLY A 115 7.31 -29.90 16.20
C GLY A 115 7.10 -28.42 15.91
N GLN A 116 8.18 -27.64 15.89
CA GLN A 116 8.17 -26.29 15.33
C GLN A 116 7.98 -26.45 13.82
N LEU A 117 6.74 -26.54 13.36
CA LEU A 117 6.44 -26.48 11.95
C LEU A 117 5.51 -25.30 11.71
N ILE A 118 6.09 -24.34 10.98
CA ILE A 118 5.49 -23.13 10.45
C ILE A 118 5.35 -22.05 11.53
N GLU A 119 6.48 -21.42 11.83
CA GLU A 119 6.47 -20.03 12.27
C GLU A 119 6.15 -19.18 11.04
N GLU A 120 5.08 -18.40 11.15
CA GLU A 120 4.67 -17.46 10.12
C GLU A 120 5.80 -16.46 9.91
N VAL A 121 6.47 -16.52 8.76
CA VAL A 121 7.27 -15.39 8.31
C VAL A 121 6.28 -14.30 7.96
N ALA A 122 5.90 -13.50 8.96
CA ALA A 122 5.44 -12.16 8.69
C ALA A 122 6.58 -11.52 7.88
N SER A 123 6.40 -11.44 6.56
CA SER A 123 7.10 -10.46 5.76
C SER A 123 6.72 -9.12 6.34
N THR A 124 7.47 -8.70 7.35
CA THR A 124 7.44 -7.35 7.91
C THR A 124 8.16 -6.40 6.93
N GLY A 125 8.01 -6.64 5.62
CA GLY A 125 8.06 -5.59 4.64
C GLY A 125 6.67 -4.98 4.61
N LEU A 126 6.30 -4.29 5.70
CA LEU A 126 5.38 -3.17 5.53
C LEU A 126 5.92 -2.39 4.32
N PRO A 127 5.11 -1.97 3.34
CA PRO A 127 5.51 -0.83 2.55
C PRO A 127 5.74 0.23 3.61
N GLU A 128 7.00 0.48 3.98
CA GLU A 128 7.35 1.47 4.98
C GLU A 128 6.75 2.74 4.42
N LYS A 129 5.61 3.11 4.99
CA LYS A 129 4.82 4.23 4.51
C LYS A 129 5.65 5.43 4.92
N LEU A 130 6.54 5.84 4.03
CA LEU A 130 7.50 6.92 4.24
C LEU A 130 6.70 8.07 4.84
N ARG A 131 7.15 8.55 5.99
CA ARG A 131 6.40 9.53 6.75
C ARG A 131 6.43 10.84 5.97
N THR A 132 5.31 11.55 5.96
CA THR A 132 5.32 12.93 5.47
C THR A 132 5.92 13.80 6.58
N PRO A 133 7.05 14.49 6.33
CA PRO A 133 7.67 15.36 7.32
C PRO A 133 6.78 16.58 7.57
N LEU A 134 6.91 17.20 8.74
CA LEU A 134 6.28 18.49 9.01
C LEU A 134 6.94 19.57 8.14
N TYR A 135 6.14 20.38 7.47
CA TYR A 135 6.64 21.44 6.61
C TYR A 135 5.83 22.73 6.75
N GLU A 136 6.49 23.84 6.45
CA GLU A 136 5.89 25.17 6.34
C GLU A 136 6.29 25.76 4.99
N MET A 137 5.31 26.19 4.20
CA MET A 137 5.53 26.85 2.92
C MET A 137 4.97 28.26 2.97
N SER A 138 5.75 29.23 2.49
CA SER A 138 5.31 30.62 2.41
C SER A 138 5.83 31.28 1.13
N THR A 139 5.00 32.14 0.55
CA THR A 139 5.38 32.97 -0.59
C THR A 139 5.76 34.36 -0.10
N VAL A 140 7.02 34.71 -0.27
CA VAL A 140 7.56 36.04 0.03
C VAL A 140 7.17 36.97 -1.11
N LYS A 141 6.57 38.12 -0.78
CA LYS A 141 6.12 39.13 -1.76
C LYS A 141 7.02 40.36 -1.75
N ASP A 142 7.16 41.00 -2.91
CA ASP A 142 7.85 42.28 -3.05
C ASP A 142 7.00 43.46 -2.53
N ALA A 143 7.56 44.68 -2.58
CA ALA A 143 6.86 45.92 -2.22
C ALA A 143 5.59 46.18 -3.05
N ASN A 144 5.49 45.59 -4.23
CA ASN A 144 4.37 45.69 -5.17
C ASN A 144 3.36 44.55 -5.00
N LYS A 145 3.46 43.75 -3.92
CA LYS A 145 2.64 42.57 -3.61
C LYS A 145 2.77 41.44 -4.64
N LYS A 146 3.79 41.45 -5.50
CA LYS A 146 4.07 40.35 -6.43
C LYS A 146 4.86 39.25 -5.72
N PRO A 147 4.61 37.97 -6.02
CA PRO A 147 5.36 36.87 -5.44
C PRO A 147 6.81 36.94 -5.95
N LEU A 148 7.76 37.01 -5.03
CA LEU A 148 9.19 37.14 -5.32
C LEU A 148 9.88 35.78 -5.20
N ASN A 149 9.73 35.13 -4.05
CA ASN A 149 10.38 33.85 -3.74
C ASN A 149 9.41 32.94 -2.96
N ILE A 150 9.58 31.65 -3.10
CA ILE A 150 8.93 30.63 -2.28
C ILE A 150 9.96 30.14 -1.25
N GLU A 151 9.60 30.21 0.03
CA GLU A 151 10.40 29.66 1.14
C GLU A 151 9.67 28.43 1.69
N LEU A 152 10.35 27.28 1.67
CA LEU A 152 9.86 26.01 2.19
C LEU A 152 10.80 25.50 3.29
N LYS A 153 10.25 25.26 4.48
CA LYS A 153 10.97 24.71 5.64
C LYS A 153 10.43 23.32 5.92
N ILE A 154 11.32 22.33 5.96
CA ILE A 154 10.97 20.93 6.19
C ILE A 154 11.71 20.45 7.43
N HIS A 155 10.96 19.97 8.42
CA HIS A 155 11.49 19.45 9.68
C HIS A 155 11.84 17.96 9.54
N LEU A 156 13.11 17.63 9.78
CA LEU A 156 13.70 16.32 9.53
C LEU A 156 14.49 15.83 10.77
N PRO A 157 13.83 15.56 11.91
CA PRO A 157 14.51 15.21 13.16
C PRO A 157 15.36 13.93 13.04
N GLU A 158 14.96 12.99 12.19
CA GLU A 158 15.63 11.68 12.00
C GLU A 158 16.75 11.71 10.94
N VAL A 159 17.02 12.88 10.31
CA VAL A 159 18.07 13.05 9.29
C VAL A 159 19.33 13.61 9.91
N SER A 160 20.44 12.87 9.77
CA SER A 160 21.72 13.25 10.35
C SER A 160 22.55 14.15 9.42
N SER A 161 22.48 13.87 8.12
CA SER A 161 23.25 14.52 7.05
C SER A 161 22.39 14.82 5.83
N VAL A 162 22.75 15.87 5.09
CA VAL A 162 22.11 16.23 3.81
C VAL A 162 22.33 15.14 2.73
N SER A 163 23.38 14.33 2.85
CA SER A 163 23.67 13.23 1.92
C SER A 163 22.62 12.12 1.95
N GLU A 164 21.79 12.05 3.00
CA GLU A 164 20.69 11.11 3.11
C GLU A 164 19.42 11.59 2.38
N CYS A 165 19.41 12.83 1.88
CA CYS A 165 18.25 13.45 1.24
C CYS A 165 18.45 13.52 -0.27
N ASP A 166 17.52 12.95 -1.03
CA ASP A 166 17.35 13.25 -2.46
C ASP A 166 16.33 14.39 -2.59
N LEU A 167 16.74 15.53 -3.16
CA LEU A 167 15.89 16.70 -3.36
C LEU A 167 15.84 17.01 -4.86
N ARG A 168 14.61 17.14 -5.37
CA ARG A 168 14.32 17.52 -6.76
C ARG A 168 13.40 18.72 -6.76
N ILE A 169 13.78 19.74 -7.52
CA ILE A 169 13.01 20.97 -7.69
C ILE A 169 12.73 21.07 -9.19
N SER A 170 11.44 21.10 -9.53
CA SER A 170 10.94 21.37 -10.87
C SER A 170 10.36 22.79 -10.90
N LYS A 171 9.89 23.21 -12.07
CA LYS A 171 9.22 24.51 -12.25
C LYS A 171 7.96 24.66 -11.42
N ASP A 172 7.17 23.60 -11.27
CA ASP A 172 5.85 23.61 -10.64
C ASP A 172 5.73 22.69 -9.43
N ASP A 173 6.75 21.89 -9.12
CA ASP A 173 6.71 20.95 -8.00
C ASP A 173 8.07 20.79 -7.31
N ILE A 174 8.03 20.37 -6.03
CA ILE A 174 9.20 19.96 -5.26
C ILE A 174 8.97 18.56 -4.71
N MET A 175 9.95 17.69 -4.88
CA MET A 175 9.97 16.35 -4.32
C MET A 175 11.22 16.13 -3.48
N MET A 176 11.03 15.58 -2.28
CA MET A 176 12.11 15.20 -1.39
C MET A 176 11.87 13.78 -0.87
N GLU A 177 12.92 12.97 -0.91
CA GLU A 177 12.92 11.61 -0.41
C GLU A 177 14.12 11.38 0.52
N VAL A 178 13.85 10.71 1.64
CA VAL A 178 14.87 10.19 2.54
C VAL A 178 14.57 8.69 2.67
N PRO A 179 15.47 7.81 2.18
CA PRO A 179 15.26 6.38 2.20
C PRO A 179 14.81 5.89 3.57
N GLU A 180 13.75 5.08 3.60
CA GLU A 180 13.20 4.43 4.80
C GLU A 180 12.65 5.40 5.89
N LYS A 181 12.70 6.72 5.66
CA LYS A 181 12.31 7.73 6.66
C LYS A 181 11.18 8.64 6.19
N TYR A 182 11.41 9.42 5.14
CA TYR A 182 10.53 10.51 4.74
C TYR A 182 10.29 10.58 3.24
N ARG A 183 9.08 11.01 2.85
CA ARG A 183 8.79 11.42 1.48
C ARG A 183 7.82 12.59 1.49
N LEU A 184 8.15 13.60 0.70
CA LEU A 184 7.37 14.81 0.52
C LEU A 184 7.29 15.14 -0.96
N GLN A 185 6.09 15.42 -1.45
CA GLN A 185 5.86 15.97 -2.79
C GLN A 185 4.84 17.10 -2.63
N LEU A 186 5.19 18.28 -3.13
CA LEU A 186 4.37 19.48 -3.03
C LEU A 186 4.33 20.20 -4.37
N ASP A 187 3.12 20.55 -4.80
CA ASP A 187 2.93 21.47 -5.92
C ASP A 187 3.19 22.90 -5.44
N LEU A 188 3.87 23.69 -6.27
CA LEU A 188 4.21 25.07 -5.99
C LEU A 188 3.06 26.01 -6.39
N PRO A 189 2.74 27.02 -5.57
CA PRO A 189 1.69 27.98 -5.89
C PRO A 189 2.01 28.88 -7.10
N GLU A 190 3.30 29.03 -7.42
CA GLU A 190 3.81 29.84 -8.53
C GLU A 190 4.95 29.07 -9.19
N LEU A 191 5.19 29.32 -10.47
CA LEU A 191 6.31 28.73 -11.17
C LEU A 191 7.63 29.30 -10.65
N VAL A 192 8.62 28.44 -10.44
CA VAL A 192 9.94 28.83 -9.93
C VAL A 192 11.04 28.63 -10.97
N ASP A 193 12.13 29.37 -10.78
CA ASP A 193 13.38 29.16 -11.51
C ASP A 193 14.19 28.05 -10.81
N GLU A 194 14.24 26.89 -11.46
CA GLU A 194 14.94 25.70 -10.99
C GLU A 194 16.46 25.89 -10.93
N GLU A 195 17.05 26.75 -11.77
CA GLU A 195 18.50 26.95 -11.83
C GLU A 195 19.00 27.84 -10.69
N THR A 196 18.17 28.78 -10.23
CA THR A 196 18.51 29.72 -9.16
C THR A 196 17.95 29.32 -7.80
N ALA A 197 17.20 28.22 -7.72
CA ALA A 197 16.72 27.66 -6.47
C ALA A 197 17.88 27.18 -5.58
N THR A 198 17.76 27.42 -4.27
CA THR A 198 18.77 27.04 -3.29
C THR A 198 18.17 26.21 -2.17
N ALA A 199 18.95 25.28 -1.64
CA ALA A 199 18.55 24.44 -0.51
C ALA A 199 19.69 24.37 0.51
N ALA A 200 19.37 24.54 1.79
CA ALA A 200 20.32 24.51 2.89
C ALA A 200 19.78 23.67 4.04
N PHE A 201 20.52 22.64 4.44
CA PHE A 201 20.18 21.82 5.60
C PHE A 201 20.89 22.33 6.86
N ASN A 202 20.11 22.66 7.90
CA ASN A 202 20.65 23.03 9.20
C ASN A 202 20.71 21.81 10.12
N THR A 203 21.90 21.22 10.28
CA THR A 203 22.13 20.02 11.12
C THR A 203 21.74 20.22 12.58
N ARG A 204 21.88 21.44 13.13
CA ARG A 204 21.54 21.73 14.54
C ARG A 204 20.03 21.78 14.75
N LYS A 205 19.31 22.45 13.85
CA LYS A 205 17.85 22.59 13.91
C LYS A 205 17.11 21.38 13.32
N ARG A 206 17.81 20.53 12.56
CA ARG A 206 17.24 19.44 11.78
C ARG A 206 16.16 19.95 10.80
N VAL A 207 16.47 21.04 10.11
CA VAL A 207 15.54 21.70 9.16
C VAL A 207 16.21 21.89 7.81
N LEU A 208 15.57 21.41 6.74
CA LEU A 208 15.92 21.74 5.36
C LEU A 208 15.15 22.99 4.95
N THR A 209 15.86 24.04 4.55
CA THR A 209 15.28 25.29 4.06
C THR A 209 15.54 25.39 2.57
N ILE A 210 14.47 25.51 1.78
CA ILE A 210 14.50 25.68 0.33
C ILE A 210 14.00 27.08 0.01
N THR A 211 14.75 27.80 -0.80
CA THR A 211 14.39 29.12 -1.31
C THR A 211 14.42 29.08 -2.82
N ALA A 212 13.26 29.19 -3.45
CA ALA A 212 13.11 29.13 -4.90
C ALA A 212 12.55 30.46 -5.42
N PRO A 213 13.30 31.22 -6.24
CA PRO A 213 12.79 32.43 -6.86
C PRO A 213 11.64 32.14 -7.82
N VAL A 214 10.64 33.01 -7.86
CA VAL A 214 9.53 32.90 -8.81
C VAL A 214 10.05 33.23 -10.21
N ALA A 215 9.77 32.35 -11.17
CA ALA A 215 10.14 32.55 -12.56
C ALA A 215 9.39 33.76 -13.11
N THR A 216 10.13 34.76 -13.59
CA THR A 216 9.56 35.85 -14.37
C THR A 216 9.30 35.36 -15.80
N PRO A 217 8.16 35.70 -16.42
CA PRO A 217 7.85 35.33 -17.80
C PRO A 217 8.80 35.94 -18.83
#